data_AF-A0A8J2R8L1-F1
#
_entry.id   AF-A0A8J2R8L1-F1
#
_cell.length_a   1.000
_cell.length_b   1.000
_cell.length_c   1.000
_cell.angle_alpha   90.00
_cell.angle_beta   90.00
_cell.angle_gamma   90.00
#
_symmetry.space_group_name_H-M   'P 1'
#
loop_
_entity.id
_entity.type
_entity.pdbx_description
1 polymer ?
#
loop_
_entity_poly.entity_id
_entity_poly.type
_entity_poly.pdbx_seq_one_letter_code
_entity_poly.pdbx_strand_id
1 'polypeptide(L)'
;MCYTLNNNEVPLLTISADDTPSNPIVDREIVFLTARVHPGESNASWVMDGTLRCLLADTSSAAALRNKYVFKIVPMLNVEGVINGW
;
A
#
# COMPACT_ATOMS: atom_id res chain seq x y z
N MET A 1 -6.17 -9.09 -3.04
CA MET A 1 -6.90 -8.60 -4.24
C MET A 1 -7.17 -9.76 -5.18
N CYS A 2 -6.10 -10.43 -5.60
CA CYS A 2 -6.13 -11.60 -6.48
C CYS A 2 -4.92 -12.50 -6.13
N TYR A 3 -4.76 -13.57 -6.89
CA TYR A 3 -3.60 -14.45 -6.83
C TYR A 3 -2.84 -14.41 -8.17
N THR A 4 -1.53 -14.64 -8.15
CA THR A 4 -0.72 -14.83 -9.37
C THR A 4 -1.01 -16.19 -10.02
N LEU A 5 -0.38 -16.45 -11.17
CA LEU A 5 -0.51 -17.72 -11.88
C LEU A 5 -0.10 -18.94 -11.04
N ASN A 6 0.93 -18.82 -10.19
CA ASN A 6 1.32 -19.88 -9.25
C ASN A 6 0.72 -19.70 -7.85
N ASN A 7 -0.44 -19.06 -7.78
CA ASN A 7 -1.25 -18.95 -6.57
C ASN A 7 -0.57 -18.19 -5.41
N ASN A 8 0.35 -17.27 -5.72
CA ASN A 8 0.90 -16.34 -4.73
C ASN A 8 -0.09 -15.19 -4.50
N GLU A 9 -0.31 -14.79 -3.26
CA GLU A 9 -1.23 -13.70 -2.95
C GLU A 9 -0.68 -12.34 -3.44
N VAL A 10 -1.54 -11.55 -4.08
CA VAL A 10 -1.31 -10.12 -4.34
C VAL A 10 -2.24 -9.31 -3.44
N PRO A 11 -1.76 -8.86 -2.25
CA PRO A 11 -2.60 -8.20 -1.28
C PRO A 11 -2.91 -6.75 -1.70
N LEU A 12 -4.09 -6.27 -1.29
CA LEU A 12 -4.44 -4.85 -1.34
C LEU A 12 -4.58 -4.37 0.10
N LEU A 13 -3.60 -3.60 0.56
CA LEU A 13 -3.63 -2.99 1.88
C LEU A 13 -4.47 -1.71 1.82
N THR A 14 -5.28 -1.49 2.85
CA THR A 14 -6.00 -0.23 3.04
C THR A 14 -5.51 0.42 4.32
N ILE A 15 -5.03 1.66 4.23
CA ILE A 15 -4.60 2.45 5.40
C ILE A 15 -5.38 3.77 5.39
N SER A 16 -6.11 4.04 6.46
CA SER A 16 -6.83 5.29 6.69
C SER A 16 -7.11 5.43 8.19
N ALA A 17 -7.59 6.59 8.63
CA ALA A 17 -8.16 6.74 9.97
C ALA A 17 -9.53 6.02 10.05
N ASP A 18 -10.07 5.86 11.25
CA ASP A 18 -11.37 5.23 11.45
C ASP A 18 -12.48 6.02 10.74
N ASP A 19 -13.47 5.31 10.21
CA ASP A 19 -14.67 5.92 9.64
C ASP A 19 -15.56 6.46 10.76
N THR A 20 -15.77 7.77 10.81
CA THR A 20 -16.53 8.42 11.89
C THR A 20 -17.54 9.41 11.33
N PRO A 21 -18.66 9.72 12.01
CA PRO A 21 -19.62 10.71 11.53
C PRO A 21 -19.04 12.11 11.27
N SER A 22 -17.97 12.48 12.00
CA SER A 22 -17.27 13.77 11.83
C SER A 22 -16.17 13.74 10.77
N ASN A 23 -15.75 12.55 10.31
CA ASN A 23 -14.77 12.36 9.26
C ASN A 23 -15.11 11.06 8.52
N PRO A 24 -16.17 11.06 7.69
CA PRO A 24 -16.62 9.84 7.03
C PRO A 24 -15.66 9.45 5.91
N ILE A 25 -15.44 8.15 5.73
CA ILE A 25 -14.45 7.63 4.77
C ILE A 25 -14.80 7.97 3.31
N VAL A 26 -16.09 8.15 3.00
CA VAL A 26 -16.58 8.47 1.65
C VAL A 26 -16.17 9.86 1.18
N ASP A 27 -15.86 10.77 2.11
CA ASP A 27 -15.44 12.14 1.80
C ASP A 27 -13.93 12.26 1.59
N ARG A 28 -13.17 11.18 1.84
CA ARG A 28 -11.71 11.16 1.74
C ARG A 28 -11.26 10.77 0.34
N GLU A 29 -10.29 11.51 -0.19
CA GLU A 29 -9.68 11.19 -1.48
C GLU A 29 -8.87 9.88 -1.40
N ILE A 30 -8.85 9.13 -2.49
CA ILE A 30 -8.09 7.88 -2.59
C ILE A 30 -6.70 8.17 -3.16
N VAL A 31 -5.67 7.68 -2.46
CA VAL A 31 -4.31 7.61 -2.99
C VAL A 31 -3.97 6.15 -3.26
N PHE A 32 -3.74 5.82 -4.52
CA PHE A 32 -3.41 4.46 -4.94
C PHE A 32 -1.89 4.33 -5.17
N LEU A 33 -1.25 3.39 -4.48
CA LEU A 33 0.18 3.14 -4.59
C LEU A 33 0.44 1.69 -4.99
N THR A 34 1.36 1.49 -5.92
CA THR A 34 1.82 0.16 -6.34
C THR A 34 3.33 0.13 -6.43
N ALA A 35 3.95 -1.02 -6.15
CA ALA A 35 5.39 -1.21 -6.33
C ALA A 35 5.71 -2.59 -6.93
N ARG A 36 6.97 -2.75 -7.35
CA ARG A 36 7.52 -3.98 -7.95
C ARG A 36 6.68 -4.53 -9.09
N VAL A 37 6.44 -3.71 -10.10
CA VAL A 37 5.86 -4.16 -11.38
C VAL A 37 6.90 -4.98 -12.14
N HIS A 38 8.11 -4.44 -12.27
CA HIS A 38 9.25 -5.21 -12.73
C HIS A 38 9.90 -5.92 -11.54
N PRO A 39 10.16 -7.23 -11.64
CA PRO A 39 10.65 -8.03 -10.53
C PRO A 39 12.07 -7.63 -10.10
N GLY A 40 12.95 -7.27 -11.05
CA GLY A 40 14.31 -6.81 -10.77
C GLY A 40 14.45 -5.45 -10.06
N GLU A 41 13.39 -4.62 -10.00
CA GLU A 41 13.41 -3.29 -9.36
C GLU A 41 13.32 -3.38 -7.82
N SER A 42 14.23 -4.13 -7.20
CA SER A 42 14.19 -4.47 -5.77
C SER A 42 14.21 -3.25 -4.84
N ASN A 43 14.80 -2.13 -5.27
CA ASN A 43 14.76 -0.85 -4.59
C ASN A 43 13.32 -0.35 -4.34
N ALA A 44 12.36 -0.68 -5.22
CA ALA A 44 10.96 -0.28 -5.03
C ALA A 44 10.34 -0.92 -3.78
N SER A 45 10.78 -2.12 -3.36
CA SER A 45 10.33 -2.72 -2.10
C SER A 45 10.82 -1.97 -0.87
N TRP A 46 12.05 -1.45 -0.91
CA TRP A 46 12.59 -0.66 0.20
C TRP A 46 11.90 0.68 0.33
N VAL A 47 11.60 1.33 -0.80
CA VAL A 47 10.79 2.55 -0.81
C VAL A 47 9.39 2.27 -0.25
N MET A 48 8.75 1.19 -0.70
CA MET A 48 7.42 0.80 -0.22
C MET A 48 7.41 0.46 1.28
N ASP A 49 8.41 -0.25 1.80
CA ASP A 49 8.56 -0.52 3.23
C ASP A 49 8.68 0.79 4.03
N GLY A 50 9.53 1.72 3.57
CA GLY A 50 9.65 3.06 4.16
C GLY A 50 8.34 3.85 4.12
N THR A 51 7.61 3.80 3.01
CA THR A 51 6.29 4.43 2.87
C THR A 51 5.29 3.86 3.88
N LEU A 52 5.21 2.53 4.00
CA LEU A 52 4.31 1.87 4.96
C LEU A 52 4.66 2.25 6.40
N ARG A 53 5.95 2.23 6.77
CA ARG A 53 6.41 2.65 8.10
C ARG A 53 6.05 4.10 8.39
N CYS A 54 6.21 5.01 7.42
CA CYS A 54 5.84 6.41 7.58
C CYS A 54 4.31 6.56 7.77
N LEU A 55 3.51 5.89 6.94
CA LEU A 55 2.05 5.95 7.03
C LEU A 55 1.49 5.33 8.31
N LEU A 56 2.20 4.36 8.91
CA LEU A 56 1.81 3.69 10.15
C LEU A 56 2.44 4.32 11.40
N ALA A 57 3.34 5.29 11.24
CA ALA A 57 4.01 5.92 12.38
C ALA A 57 3.02 6.67 13.28
N ASP A 58 3.36 6.70 14.58
CA ASP A 58 2.68 7.52 15.57
C ASP A 58 3.26 8.94 15.56
N THR A 59 2.93 9.68 14.50
CA THR A 59 3.30 11.08 14.33
C THR A 59 2.10 11.90 13.89
N SER A 60 2.08 13.18 14.23
CA SER A 60 1.01 14.10 13.83
C SER A 60 0.85 14.17 12.31
N SER A 61 1.96 14.16 11.57
CA SER A 61 1.96 14.15 10.10
C SER A 61 1.32 12.90 9.51
N ALA A 62 1.68 11.71 10.02
CA ALA A 62 1.10 10.45 9.56
C ALA A 62 -0.39 10.36 9.90
N ALA A 63 -0.78 10.78 11.11
CA ALA A 63 -2.18 10.86 11.50
C ALA A 63 -2.98 11.83 10.61
N ALA A 64 -2.42 13.00 10.27
CA ALA A 64 -3.04 13.95 9.36
C ALA A 64 -3.26 13.36 7.96
N LEU A 65 -2.28 12.62 7.43
CA LEU A 65 -2.41 11.92 6.15
C LEU A 65 -3.52 10.86 6.20
N ARG A 66 -3.57 10.02 7.23
CA ARG A 66 -4.60 8.98 7.40
C ARG A 66 -6.01 9.58 7.57
N ASN A 67 -6.12 10.75 8.18
CA ASN A 67 -7.39 11.46 8.32
C ASN A 67 -7.89 12.06 7.01
N LYS A 68 -6.98 12.46 6.12
CA LYS A 68 -7.33 13.12 4.85
C LYS A 68 -7.55 12.14 3.69
N TYR A 69 -6.83 11.02 3.68
CA TYR A 69 -6.78 10.11 2.55
C TYR A 69 -7.13 8.67 2.93
N VAL A 70 -7.64 7.93 1.94
CA VAL A 70 -7.67 6.47 1.96
C VAL A 70 -6.54 5.96 1.07
N PHE A 71 -5.50 5.38 1.69
CA PHE A 71 -4.41 4.77 0.95
C PHE A 71 -4.80 3.34 0.56
N LYS A 72 -4.72 3.04 -0.73
CA LYS A 72 -4.91 1.72 -1.32
C LYS A 72 -3.58 1.28 -1.90
N ILE A 73 -2.98 0.24 -1.33
CA ILE A 73 -1.57 -0.09 -1.59
C ILE A 73 -1.43 -1.55 -2.04
N VAL A 74 -0.77 -1.76 -3.18
CA VAL A 74 -0.29 -3.07 -3.63
C VAL A 74 1.24 -3.09 -3.50
N PRO A 75 1.81 -3.68 -2.43
CA PRO A 75 3.24 -3.57 -2.15
C PRO A 75 4.13 -4.24 -3.21
N MET A 76 3.61 -5.26 -3.87
CA MET A 76 4.31 -6.01 -4.90
C MET A 76 3.31 -6.53 -5.93
N LEU A 77 3.33 -5.98 -7.14
CA LEU A 77 2.44 -6.42 -8.22
C LEU A 77 2.92 -7.73 -8.86
N ASN A 78 4.24 -7.91 -8.99
CA ASN A 78 4.82 -9.07 -9.67
C ASN A 78 5.53 -10.02 -8.71
N VAL A 79 4.79 -10.57 -7.75
CA VAL A 79 5.30 -11.54 -6.78
C VAL A 79 5.94 -12.75 -7.47
N GLU A 80 5.32 -13.20 -8.57
CA GLU A 80 5.78 -14.34 -9.37
C GLU A 80 7.19 -14.12 -9.94
N GLY A 81 7.40 -13.00 -10.63
CA GLY A 81 8.69 -12.69 -11.22
C GLY A 81 9.79 -12.56 -10.17
N VAL A 82 9.45 -12.05 -8.98
CA VAL A 82 10.39 -11.93 -7.86
C VAL A 82 10.80 -13.29 -7.32
N ILE A 83 9.85 -14.20 -7.09
CA ILE A 83 10.14 -15.57 -6.62
C ILE A 83 11.02 -16.32 -7.61
N ASN A 84 10.78 -16.15 -8.91
CA ASN A 84 11.48 -16.86 -9.97
C ASN A 84 12.79 -16.17 -10.42
N GLY A 85 13.12 -14.98 -9.91
CA GLY A 85 14.39 -14.29 -10.18
C GLY A 85 14.51 -13.66 -11.57
N TRP A 86 13.40 -13.20 -12.15
CA TRP A 86 13.38 -12.45 -13.41
C TRP A 86 13.72 -10.96 -13.22
#